data_AF-A0A7X3X3C6-F1
#
_entry.id   AF-A0A7X3X3C6-F1
#
_cell.length_a   1.000
_cell.length_b   1.000
_cell.length_c   1.000
_cell.angle_alpha   90.00
_cell.angle_beta   90.00
_cell.angle_gamma   90.00
#
_symmetry.space_group_name_H-M   'P 1'
#
loop_
_entity.id
_entity.type
_entity.pdbx_description
1 polymer ?
#
loop_
_entity_poly.entity_id
_entity_poly.type
_entity_poly.pdbx_seq_one_letter_code
_entity_poly.pdbx_strand_id
1 'polypeptide(L)'
;RGASAGSPRHTLVLGLKGAGGWDASLPFQLTLGGPNGVRGYSRDELPVGRRFVAHIEDRVVLGTLPGLFDVGLTLFGDVGAGWHGGVPFGEDTGLKGAVGAGLRIALPPGARQVLRVDLAAPLQAGGLRNLRFRIGYDAVSLLTGFGDQQARRSRSASAAREILGNR
;
A
#
# COMPACT_ATOMS: atom_id res chain seq x y z
N ARG A 1 2.60 0.14 44.92
CA ARG A 1 3.57 0.21 43.80
C ARG A 1 3.15 -0.84 42.78
N GLY A 2 2.33 -0.45 41.79
CA GLY A 2 1.89 -1.34 40.72
C GLY A 2 2.79 -1.12 39.51
N ALA A 3 3.38 -2.19 38.99
CA ALA A 3 4.17 -2.17 37.78
C ALA A 3 3.26 -1.75 36.61
N SER A 4 3.42 -0.53 36.11
CA SER A 4 2.94 -0.19 34.77
C SER A 4 3.85 -0.94 33.80
N ALA A 5 3.41 -2.10 33.32
CA ALA A 5 4.00 -2.70 32.13
C ALA A 5 3.91 -1.63 31.04
N GLY A 6 5.04 -0.98 30.73
CA GLY A 6 5.11 0.05 29.71
C GLY A 6 4.61 -0.57 28.41
N SER A 7 3.48 -0.09 27.90
CA SER A 7 2.96 -0.51 26.61
C SER A 7 4.10 -0.46 25.58
N PRO A 8 4.32 -1.51 24.77
CA PRO A 8 5.35 -1.49 23.75
C PRO A 8 5.22 -0.20 22.94
N ARG A 9 6.28 0.62 22.96
CA ARG A 9 6.33 1.86 22.19
C ARG A 9 6.37 1.61 20.69
N HIS A 10 6.40 0.35 20.26
CA HIS A 10 6.40 -0.06 18.87
C HIS A 10 5.27 -1.06 18.55
N THR A 11 4.81 -1.06 17.32
CA THR A 11 3.81 -1.98 16.78
C THR A 11 4.30 -2.51 15.44
N LEU A 12 4.56 -3.81 15.37
CA LEU A 12 4.90 -4.50 14.14
C LEU A 12 3.64 -4.92 13.39
N VAL A 13 3.60 -4.64 12.10
CA VAL A 13 2.52 -4.98 11.18
C VAL A 13 3.08 -5.77 10.02
N LEU A 14 2.45 -6.91 9.73
CA LEU A 14 2.73 -7.74 8.57
C LEU A 14 1.49 -7.77 7.67
N GLY A 15 1.69 -7.76 6.36
CA GLY A 15 0.60 -7.81 5.40
C GLY A 15 0.99 -8.55 4.14
N LEU A 16 0.10 -9.40 3.63
CA LEU A 16 0.26 -10.10 2.37
C LEU A 16 -0.92 -9.75 1.46
N LYS A 17 -0.66 -9.51 0.19
CA LYS A 17 -1.66 -9.15 -0.82
C LYS A 17 -1.40 -9.92 -2.11
N GLY A 18 -2.46 -10.47 -2.69
CA GLY A 18 -2.44 -11.10 -4.00
C GLY A 18 -3.59 -10.56 -4.85
N ALA A 19 -3.32 -10.33 -6.14
CA ALA A 19 -4.34 -9.93 -7.10
C ALA A 19 -4.03 -10.48 -8.48
N GLY A 20 -5.06 -10.80 -9.25
CA GLY A 20 -4.89 -11.32 -10.59
C GLY A 20 -6.21 -11.44 -11.34
N GLY A 21 -6.11 -11.42 -12.67
CA GLY A 21 -7.21 -11.78 -13.56
C GLY A 21 -6.93 -13.10 -14.28
N TRP A 22 -8.01 -13.75 -14.69
CA TRP A 22 -8.01 -14.87 -15.64
C TRP A 22 -9.04 -14.52 -16.72
N ASP A 23 -8.64 -14.62 -17.98
CA ASP A 23 -9.55 -14.48 -19.13
C ASP A 23 -10.32 -13.14 -19.19
N ALA A 24 -9.60 -12.03 -19.01
CA ALA A 24 -10.22 -10.72 -18.95
C ALA A 24 -10.59 -10.20 -20.34
N SER A 25 -11.88 -10.17 -20.64
CA SER A 25 -12.43 -9.62 -21.89
C SER A 25 -12.38 -8.09 -21.96
N LEU A 26 -12.04 -7.41 -20.87
CA LEU A 26 -11.88 -5.95 -20.78
C LEU A 26 -10.47 -5.61 -20.27
N PRO A 27 -9.82 -4.58 -20.83
CA PRO A 27 -8.51 -4.15 -20.38
C PRO A 27 -8.59 -3.65 -18.93
N PHE A 28 -7.88 -4.32 -18.04
CA PHE A 28 -7.64 -3.86 -16.67
C PHE A 28 -6.13 -3.74 -16.46
N GLN A 29 -5.69 -2.65 -15.83
CA GLN A 29 -4.28 -2.43 -15.53
C GLN A 29 -4.05 -2.67 -14.05
N LEU A 30 -3.46 -3.81 -13.73
CA LEU A 30 -2.91 -4.10 -12.42
C LEU A 30 -1.42 -3.75 -12.44
N THR A 31 -0.91 -3.24 -11.34
CA THR A 31 0.46 -2.72 -11.28
C THR A 31 1.18 -3.22 -10.05
N LEU A 32 2.46 -3.59 -10.16
CA LEU A 32 3.24 -4.03 -8.99
C LEU A 32 3.66 -2.87 -8.09
N GLY A 33 3.87 -1.67 -8.67
CA GLY A 33 4.26 -0.48 -7.94
C GLY A 33 3.09 0.32 -7.35
N GLY A 34 3.46 1.28 -6.50
CA GLY A 34 2.55 2.24 -5.89
C GLY A 34 2.08 1.90 -4.46
N PRO A 35 1.14 2.68 -3.90
CA PRO A 35 0.69 2.63 -2.51
C PRO A 35 0.23 1.28 -1.96
N ASN A 36 -0.35 0.45 -2.83
CA ASN A 36 -0.90 -0.87 -2.49
C ASN A 36 -0.01 -2.00 -3.03
N GLY A 37 1.15 -1.66 -3.56
CA GLY A 37 2.17 -2.56 -4.06
C GLY A 37 3.53 -2.21 -3.43
N VAL A 38 4.63 -2.40 -4.15
CA VAL A 38 5.97 -2.11 -3.60
C VAL A 38 6.20 -0.59 -3.54
N ARG A 39 6.24 0.01 -2.33
CA ARG A 39 6.10 1.47 -2.11
C ARG A 39 7.24 2.35 -2.63
N GLY A 40 8.30 1.79 -3.22
CA GLY A 40 9.39 2.52 -3.90
C GLY A 40 9.28 2.59 -5.42
N TYR A 41 8.28 1.94 -6.02
CA TYR A 41 8.04 1.94 -7.47
C TYR A 41 6.81 2.78 -7.81
N SER A 42 6.83 3.44 -8.97
CA SER A 42 5.66 4.18 -9.46
C SER A 42 4.51 3.24 -9.74
N ARG A 43 3.27 3.75 -9.67
CA ARG A 43 2.09 2.98 -10.05
C ARG A 43 2.17 2.53 -11.50
N ASP A 44 2.76 3.33 -12.39
CA ASP A 44 2.69 3.09 -13.83
C ASP A 44 3.94 2.37 -14.38
N GLU A 45 4.95 2.11 -13.55
CA GLU A 45 6.24 1.56 -13.98
C GLU A 45 6.22 0.04 -14.21
N LEU A 46 5.27 -0.68 -13.61
CA LEU A 46 5.29 -2.15 -13.56
C LEU A 46 3.90 -2.73 -13.83
N PRO A 47 3.41 -2.68 -15.08
CA PRO A 47 2.14 -3.30 -15.46
C PRO A 47 2.23 -4.82 -15.39
N VAL A 48 1.25 -5.47 -14.76
CA VAL A 48 1.20 -6.91 -14.51
C VAL A 48 -0.23 -7.40 -14.60
N GLY A 49 -0.47 -8.65 -15.03
CA GLY A 49 -1.81 -9.27 -14.99
C GLY A 49 -2.09 -10.00 -13.67
N ARG A 50 -1.03 -10.36 -12.94
CA ARG A 50 -1.08 -10.96 -11.59
C ARG A 50 0.04 -10.41 -10.73
N ARG A 51 -0.18 -10.25 -9.43
CA ARG A 51 0.83 -9.82 -8.47
C ARG A 51 0.67 -10.45 -7.10
N PHE A 52 1.79 -10.57 -6.41
CA PHE A 52 1.88 -10.87 -4.99
C PHE A 52 2.79 -9.84 -4.33
N VAL A 53 2.39 -9.34 -3.16
CA VAL A 53 3.14 -8.33 -2.40
C VAL A 53 3.07 -8.66 -0.91
N ALA A 54 4.22 -8.61 -0.26
CA ALA A 54 4.39 -8.68 1.17
C ALA A 54 4.89 -7.35 1.72
N HIS A 55 4.38 -6.98 2.89
CA HIS A 55 4.67 -5.75 3.59
C HIS A 55 5.05 -6.07 5.04
N ILE A 56 6.11 -5.45 5.52
CA ILE A 56 6.46 -5.36 6.93
C ILE A 56 6.56 -3.88 7.30
N GLU A 57 5.95 -3.51 8.42
CA GLU A 57 5.94 -2.13 8.91
C GLU A 57 6.09 -2.14 10.43
N ASP A 58 7.15 -1.51 10.93
CA ASP A 58 7.34 -1.23 12.35
C ASP A 58 6.93 0.22 12.64
N ARG A 59 6.07 0.42 13.63
CA ARG A 59 5.49 1.72 13.99
C ARG A 59 5.90 2.09 15.39
N VAL A 60 6.64 3.16 15.56
CA VAL A 60 7.13 3.61 16.86
C VAL A 60 6.37 4.87 17.29
N VAL A 61 5.79 4.87 18.48
CA VAL A 61 5.21 6.07 19.10
C VAL A 61 6.35 6.89 19.69
N LEU A 62 6.58 8.09 19.17
CA LEU A 62 7.64 8.99 19.64
C LEU A 62 7.16 9.81 20.83
N GLY A 63 5.90 10.25 20.81
CA GLY A 63 5.30 11.00 21.90
C GLY A 63 3.88 11.44 21.61
N THR A 64 3.20 11.82 22.69
CA THR A 64 1.85 12.37 22.69
C THR A 64 1.92 13.78 23.22
N LEU A 65 1.40 14.76 22.48
CA LEU A 65 1.16 16.09 23.00
C LEU A 65 -0.28 16.15 23.52
N PRO A 66 -0.49 16.29 24.85
CA PRO A 66 -1.83 16.26 25.43
C PRO A 66 -2.75 17.29 24.77
N GLY A 67 -3.88 16.82 24.22
CA GLY A 67 -4.92 17.67 23.63
C GLY A 67 -4.66 18.17 22.20
N LEU A 68 -3.55 17.78 21.55
CA LEU A 68 -3.19 18.27 20.21
C LEU A 68 -3.05 17.15 19.18
N PHE A 69 -2.03 16.30 19.27
CA PHE A 69 -1.78 15.21 18.32
C PHE A 69 -0.76 14.21 18.86
N ASP A 70 -0.80 12.98 18.36
CA ASP A 70 0.24 11.97 18.59
C ASP A 70 1.23 11.94 17.41
N VAL A 71 2.52 11.82 17.71
CA VAL A 71 3.56 11.70 16.69
C VAL A 71 4.21 10.32 16.78
N GLY A 72 4.31 9.68 15.62
CA GLY A 72 4.98 8.39 15.46
C GLY A 72 5.91 8.35 14.27
N LEU A 73 6.89 7.47 14.35
CA LEU A 73 7.75 7.06 13.26
C LEU A 73 7.26 5.72 12.70
N THR A 74 7.56 5.46 11.44
CA THR A 74 7.30 4.19 10.78
C THR A 74 8.53 3.80 9.98
N LEU A 75 8.94 2.54 10.08
CA LEU A 75 9.93 1.92 9.21
C LEU A 75 9.22 0.80 8.46
N PHE A 76 9.48 0.66 7.16
CA PHE A 76 8.81 -0.37 6.38
C PHE A 76 9.72 -0.99 5.32
N GLY A 77 9.38 -2.23 4.99
CA GLY A 77 9.93 -2.98 3.87
C GLY A 77 8.81 -3.62 3.07
N ASP A 78 8.94 -3.58 1.76
CA ASP A 78 8.02 -4.22 0.83
C ASP A 78 8.80 -5.13 -0.11
N VAL A 79 8.20 -6.26 -0.45
CA VAL A 79 8.69 -7.13 -1.50
C VAL A 79 7.52 -7.65 -2.30
N GLY A 80 7.67 -7.74 -3.61
CA GLY A 80 6.62 -8.25 -4.46
C GLY A 80 7.14 -8.76 -5.79
N ALA A 81 6.34 -9.61 -6.41
CA ALA A 81 6.57 -10.10 -7.74
C ALA A 81 5.25 -10.02 -8.51
N GLY A 82 5.35 -9.76 -9.79
CA GLY A 82 4.21 -9.76 -10.70
C GLY A 82 4.53 -10.41 -12.02
N TRP A 83 3.49 -10.93 -12.63
CA TRP A 83 3.52 -11.77 -13.82
C TRP A 83 2.59 -11.22 -14.89
N HIS A 84 2.92 -11.47 -16.14
CA HIS A 84 2.14 -11.05 -17.31
C HIS A 84 0.66 -11.44 -17.20
N GLY A 85 0.33 -12.68 -16.84
CA GLY A 85 -1.04 -13.07 -16.50
C GLY A 85 -2.06 -13.08 -17.65
N GLY A 86 -1.61 -12.94 -18.90
CA GLY A 86 -2.44 -12.99 -20.11
C GLY A 86 -3.10 -11.67 -20.49
N VAL A 87 -2.66 -10.54 -19.91
CA VAL A 87 -3.22 -9.22 -20.21
C VAL A 87 -2.34 -8.45 -21.19
N PRO A 88 -2.93 -7.64 -22.10
CA PRO A 88 -2.16 -6.73 -22.94
C PRO A 88 -1.25 -5.84 -22.07
N PHE A 89 0.03 -5.73 -22.42
CA PHE A 89 1.05 -4.93 -21.73
C PHE A 89 1.47 -5.40 -20.32
N GLY A 90 1.04 -6.59 -19.87
CA GLY A 90 1.58 -7.17 -18.64
C GLY A 90 3.02 -7.64 -18.84
N GLU A 91 3.87 -7.50 -17.83
CA GLU A 91 5.25 -7.99 -17.89
C GLU A 91 5.60 -8.86 -16.68
N ASP A 92 6.56 -9.77 -16.87
CA ASP A 92 7.16 -10.52 -15.77
C ASP A 92 8.22 -9.66 -15.11
N THR A 93 7.85 -9.07 -13.98
CA THR A 93 8.66 -8.05 -13.28
C THR A 93 9.85 -8.62 -12.49
N GLY A 94 9.85 -9.93 -12.23
CA GLY A 94 10.72 -10.56 -11.24
C GLY A 94 10.45 -10.08 -9.82
N LEU A 95 11.37 -10.37 -8.89
CA LEU A 95 11.26 -9.90 -7.51
C LEU A 95 11.69 -8.42 -7.42
N LYS A 96 10.81 -7.56 -6.91
CA LYS A 96 11.07 -6.16 -6.61
C LYS A 96 10.93 -5.91 -5.11
N GLY A 97 11.75 -5.03 -4.58
CA GLY A 97 11.71 -4.65 -3.17
C GLY A 97 11.93 -3.17 -2.96
N ALA A 98 11.39 -2.66 -1.87
CA ALA A 98 11.59 -1.29 -1.43
C ALA A 98 11.70 -1.25 0.09
N VAL A 99 12.43 -0.26 0.58
CA VAL A 99 12.49 0.07 2.01
C VAL A 99 12.20 1.54 2.19
N GLY A 100 11.72 1.91 3.37
CA GLY A 100 11.38 3.29 3.62
C GLY A 100 11.09 3.59 5.07
N ALA A 101 10.88 4.88 5.30
CA ALA A 101 10.51 5.40 6.59
C ALA A 101 9.41 6.44 6.41
N GLY A 102 8.61 6.67 7.44
CA GLY A 102 7.56 7.67 7.39
C GLY A 102 7.23 8.24 8.76
N LEU A 103 6.66 9.44 8.74
CA LEU A 103 6.11 10.11 9.90
C LEU A 103 4.59 9.91 9.94
N ARG A 104 4.07 9.71 11.14
CA ARG A 104 2.64 9.57 11.43
C ARG A 104 2.23 10.64 12.42
N ILE A 105 1.18 11.39 12.09
CA ILE A 105 0.59 12.39 12.97
C ILE A 105 -0.87 12.02 13.15
N ALA A 106 -1.23 11.55 14.34
CA ALA A 106 -2.62 11.24 14.68
C ALA A 106 -3.30 12.49 15.22
N LEU A 107 -4.43 12.86 14.64
CA LEU A 107 -5.23 13.99 15.08
C LEU A 107 -5.97 13.64 16.39
N PRO A 108 -6.38 14.63 17.20
CA PRO A 108 -6.83 14.42 18.58
C PRO A 108 -8.15 13.62 18.67
N PRO A 109 -8.51 13.11 19.87
CA PRO A 109 -9.65 12.22 20.06
C PRO A 109 -10.95 12.81 19.50
N GLY A 110 -11.42 12.27 18.38
CA GLY A 110 -12.56 12.77 17.61
C GLY A 110 -12.30 12.76 16.10
N ALA A 111 -11.06 13.04 15.70
CA ALA A 111 -10.60 12.87 14.33
C ALA A 111 -9.95 11.49 14.18
N ARG A 112 -10.69 10.50 13.66
CA ARG A 112 -10.13 9.19 13.27
C ARG A 112 -9.24 9.31 12.02
N GLN A 113 -8.29 10.23 12.00
CA GLN A 113 -7.46 10.52 10.82
C GLN A 113 -5.99 10.60 11.23
N VAL A 114 -5.15 9.86 10.51
CA VAL A 114 -3.70 9.92 10.65
C VAL A 114 -3.12 10.48 9.36
N LEU A 115 -2.40 11.59 9.47
CA LEU A 115 -1.55 12.09 8.39
C LEU A 115 -0.27 11.26 8.33
N ARG A 116 0.10 10.84 7.13
CA ARG A 116 1.32 10.08 6.87
C ARG A 116 2.16 10.78 5.82
N VAL A 117 3.45 10.83 6.09
CA VAL A 117 4.46 11.28 5.14
C VAL A 117 5.50 10.19 5.05
N ASP A 118 5.60 9.52 3.90
CA ASP A 118 6.48 8.37 3.70
C ASP A 118 7.55 8.70 2.64
N LEU A 119 8.77 8.21 2.87
CA LEU A 119 9.88 8.17 1.93
C LEU A 119 10.23 6.71 1.65
N ALA A 120 10.33 6.34 0.38
CA ALA A 120 10.59 4.97 -0.04
C ALA A 120 11.66 4.91 -1.12
N ALA A 121 12.65 4.03 -0.95
CA ALA A 121 13.73 3.79 -1.89
C ALA A 121 13.55 2.40 -2.53
N PRO A 122 13.50 2.30 -3.88
CA PRO A 122 13.47 1.02 -4.56
C PRO A 122 14.85 0.34 -4.52
N LEU A 123 14.91 -0.93 -4.12
CA LEU A 123 16.18 -1.65 -3.95
C LEU A 123 16.83 -2.02 -5.29
N GLN A 124 16.03 -2.39 -6.30
CA GLN A 124 16.52 -2.83 -7.61
C GLN A 124 16.48 -1.74 -8.69
N ALA A 125 16.01 -0.53 -8.37
CA ALA A 125 15.91 0.56 -9.34
C ALA A 125 16.61 1.82 -8.81
N GLY A 126 17.92 1.74 -8.53
CA GLY A 126 18.74 2.91 -8.22
C GLY A 126 18.77 3.36 -6.75
N GLY A 127 18.09 2.65 -5.83
CA GLY A 127 18.19 2.90 -4.39
C GLY A 127 17.75 4.31 -4.00
N LEU A 128 18.58 4.98 -3.19
CA LEU A 128 18.32 6.34 -2.71
C LEU A 128 18.27 7.38 -3.83
N ARG A 129 18.86 7.12 -5.02
CA ARG A 129 18.80 8.06 -6.15
C ARG A 129 17.36 8.21 -6.69
N ASN A 130 16.55 7.18 -6.52
CA ASN A 130 15.16 7.13 -6.94
C ASN A 130 14.22 7.14 -5.73
N LEU A 131 14.60 7.87 -4.67
CA LEU A 131 13.79 8.05 -3.48
C LEU A 131 12.44 8.69 -3.87
N ARG A 132 11.36 8.09 -3.40
CA ARG A 132 10.00 8.56 -3.64
C ARG A 132 9.43 9.12 -2.36
N PHE A 133 8.76 10.25 -2.51
CA PHE A 133 8.04 10.91 -1.44
C PHE A 133 6.54 10.72 -1.62
N ARG A 134 5.83 10.49 -0.51
CA ARG A 134 4.39 10.33 -0.48
C ARG A 134 3.78 11.02 0.72
N ILE A 135 2.67 11.70 0.49
CA ILE A 135 1.78 12.19 1.55
C ILE A 135 0.44 11.45 1.39
N GLY A 136 -0.13 11.01 2.51
CA GLY A 136 -1.45 10.40 2.53
C GLY A 136 -2.16 10.66 3.84
N TYR A 137 -3.48 10.63 3.82
CA TYR A 137 -4.33 10.62 5.00
C TYR A 137 -4.99 9.24 5.08
N ASP A 138 -4.94 8.59 6.24
CA ASP A 138 -5.63 7.31 6.41
C ASP A 138 -6.19 7.19 7.83
N ALA A 139 -7.44 6.72 7.93
CA ALA A 139 -8.13 6.58 9.20
C ALA A 139 -7.63 5.38 10.00
N VAL A 140 -7.18 4.32 9.31
CA VAL A 140 -6.67 3.10 9.91
C VAL A 140 -5.73 2.45 8.90
N SER A 141 -4.56 2.01 9.37
CA SER A 141 -3.63 0.98 8.86
C SER A 141 -3.62 0.57 7.36
N LEU A 142 -2.44 0.19 6.86
CA LEU A 142 -2.18 -0.55 5.58
C LEU A 142 -3.15 -1.72 5.24
N LEU A 143 -3.93 -2.18 6.21
CA LEU A 143 -4.96 -3.21 6.12
C LEU A 143 -6.29 -2.70 5.54
N THR A 144 -6.58 -1.40 5.54
CA THR A 144 -7.88 -0.88 5.06
C THR A 144 -7.98 -0.90 3.52
N GLY A 145 -6.88 -1.26 2.84
CA GLY A 145 -6.86 -1.58 1.42
C GLY A 145 -7.12 -3.06 1.09
N PHE A 146 -7.90 -3.82 1.87
CA PHE A 146 -8.49 -5.07 1.40
C PHE A 146 -9.60 -4.77 0.37
N GLY A 147 -9.14 -4.33 -0.79
CA GLY A 147 -9.95 -3.84 -1.88
C GLY A 147 -9.02 -3.14 -2.85
N ASP A 148 -8.44 -3.91 -3.76
CA ASP A 148 -7.76 -3.33 -4.91
C ASP A 148 -8.78 -2.49 -5.66
N GLN A 149 -8.71 -1.16 -5.52
CA GLN A 149 -9.57 -0.26 -6.28
C GLN A 149 -9.43 -0.49 -7.79
N GLN A 150 -8.25 -0.94 -8.23
CA GLN A 150 -8.00 -1.40 -9.60
C GLN A 150 -8.87 -2.63 -9.93
N ALA A 151 -8.96 -3.63 -9.03
CA ALA A 151 -9.84 -4.80 -9.21
C ALA A 151 -11.33 -4.48 -9.05
N ARG A 152 -11.69 -3.43 -8.29
CA ARG A 152 -13.08 -2.95 -8.16
C ARG A 152 -13.55 -2.21 -9.41
N ARG A 153 -12.68 -1.47 -10.10
CA ARG A 153 -12.99 -0.85 -11.40
C ARG A 153 -13.36 -1.89 -12.46
N SER A 154 -12.80 -3.10 -12.39
CA SER A 154 -13.17 -4.22 -13.25
C SER A 154 -14.63 -4.68 -13.04
N ARG A 155 -15.15 -4.56 -11.81
CA ARG A 155 -16.51 -4.97 -11.44
C ARG A 155 -17.60 -3.94 -11.74
N SER A 156 -17.26 -2.65 -11.90
CA SER A 156 -18.24 -1.62 -12.27
C SER A 156 -18.58 -1.64 -13.76
N ALA A 157 -17.68 -2.13 -14.61
CA ALA A 157 -17.95 -2.28 -16.04
C ALA A 157 -19.00 -3.38 -16.32
N SER A 158 -19.08 -4.41 -15.47
CA SER A 158 -20.12 -5.45 -15.56
C SER A 158 -21.49 -4.96 -15.10
N ALA A 159 -21.56 -4.10 -14.08
CA ALA A 159 -22.83 -3.50 -13.62
C ALA A 159 -23.43 -2.55 -14.67
N ALA A 160 -22.59 -1.88 -15.45
CA ALA A 160 -23.06 -1.08 -16.58
C ALA A 160 -23.79 -1.92 -17.63
N ARG A 161 -23.44 -3.20 -17.80
CA ARG A 161 -24.16 -4.11 -18.72
C ARG A 161 -25.46 -4.66 -18.16
N GLU A 162 -25.61 -4.78 -16.85
CA GLU A 162 -26.91 -5.12 -16.24
C GLU A 162 -27.91 -3.96 -16.40
N ILE A 163 -27.41 -2.71 -16.45
CA ILE A 163 -28.22 -1.51 -16.66
C ILE A 163 -28.43 -1.20 -18.17
N LEU A 164 -27.45 -1.50 -19.03
CA LEU A 164 -27.48 -1.17 -20.47
C LEU A 164 -27.81 -2.36 -21.38
N GLY A 165 -28.06 -3.55 -20.82
CA GLY A 165 -28.17 -4.80 -21.57
C GLY A 165 -29.42 -5.60 -21.25
N ASN A 166 -30.60 -5.04 -21.54
CA ASN A 166 -31.75 -5.84 -21.90
C ASN A 166 -32.59 -5.12 -22.97
N ARG A 167 -32.10 -5.13 -24.22
CA ARG A 167 -32.88 -5.28 -25.47
C ARG A 167 -31.97 -5.83 -26.56
#